data_AF-A0A838TUE9-F1
#
_entry.id   AF-A0A838TUE9-F1
#
_cell.length_a   1.000
_cell.length_b   1.000
_cell.length_c   1.000
_cell.angle_alpha   90.00
_cell.angle_beta   90.00
_cell.angle_gamma   90.00
#
_symmetry.space_group_name_H-M   'P 1'
#
loop_
_entity.id
_entity.type
_entity.pdbx_description
1 polymer ?
#
loop_
_entity_poly.entity_id
_entity_poly.type
_entity_poly.pdbx_seq_one_letter_code
_entity_poly.pdbx_strand_id
1 'polypeptide(L)' 'MTTNTYQQALTITKDYLGPAAERFINRQITFHLQKKPELLAKEDIPQLAEWVKVSIAILTEDKQMVDDFTKRILKLKK' A
#
# COMPACT_ATOMS: atom_id res chain seq x y z
N MET A 1 -17.38 -9.15 -9.21
CA MET A 1 -15.96 -9.07 -9.59
C MET A 1 -15.15 -9.20 -8.32
N THR A 2 -14.37 -10.27 -8.16
CA THR A 2 -13.50 -10.44 -7.00
C THR A 2 -12.41 -9.38 -7.03
N THR A 3 -12.50 -8.40 -6.13
CA THR A 3 -11.49 -7.37 -5.97
C THR A 3 -10.20 -8.04 -5.49
N ASN A 4 -9.21 -8.18 -6.38
CA ASN A 4 -7.88 -8.68 -6.03
C ASN A 4 -7.24 -7.74 -4.99
N THR A 5 -6.48 -8.29 -4.04
CA THR A 5 -5.68 -7.60 -3.01
C THR A 5 -5.04 -6.29 -3.50
N TYR A 6 -4.48 -6.30 -4.72
CA TYR A 6 -3.89 -5.11 -5.35
C TYR A 6 -4.90 -3.96 -5.52
N GLN A 7 -6.09 -4.24 -6.04
CA GLN A 7 -7.11 -3.21 -6.26
C GLN A 7 -7.59 -2.61 -4.93
N GLN A 8 -7.66 -3.41 -3.86
CA GLN A 8 -8.01 -2.90 -2.53
C GLN A 8 -6.90 -1.99 -1.98
N ALA A 9 -5.63 -2.38 -2.12
CA ALA A 9 -4.49 -1.56 -1.73
C ALA A 9 -4.43 -0.26 -2.53
N LEU A 10 -4.68 -0.32 -3.85
CA LEU A 10 -4.75 0.84 -4.72
C LEU A 10 -5.87 1.80 -4.30
N THR A 11 -7.07 1.29 -4.02
CA THR A 11 -8.20 2.12 -3.55
C THR A 11 -7.85 2.84 -2.25
N ILE A 12 -7.29 2.14 -1.26
CA ILE A 12 -6.85 2.79 0.00
C ILE A 12 -5.80 3.85 -0.31
N THR A 13 -4.82 3.55 -1.15
CA THR A 13 -3.74 4.48 -1.50
C THR A 13 -4.26 5.73 -2.20
N LYS A 14 -5.32 5.63 -3.02
CA LYS A 14 -5.96 6.76 -3.69
C LYS A 14 -6.55 7.77 -2.70
N ASP A 15 -7.03 7.33 -1.56
CA ASP A 15 -7.57 8.25 -0.54
C ASP A 15 -6.50 9.17 0.05
N TYR A 16 -5.22 8.77 0.01
CA TYR A 16 -4.10 9.55 0.56
C TYR A 16 -3.29 10.27 -0.52
N LEU A 17 -3.10 9.64 -1.68
CA LEU A 17 -2.18 10.10 -2.72
C LEU A 17 -2.86 10.49 -4.03
N GLY A 18 -4.18 10.31 -4.12
CA GLY A 18 -4.97 10.65 -5.30
C GLY A 18 -4.39 10.04 -6.58
N PRO A 19 -4.15 10.85 -7.63
CA PRO A 19 -3.61 10.36 -8.91
C PRO A 19 -2.25 9.65 -8.82
N ALA A 20 -1.44 9.94 -7.80
CA ALA A 20 -0.12 9.35 -7.64
C ALA A 20 -0.16 7.93 -7.05
N ALA A 21 -1.33 7.47 -6.58
CA ALA A 21 -1.49 6.23 -5.84
C ALA A 21 -1.04 4.99 -6.60
N GLU A 22 -1.41 4.86 -7.88
CA GLU A 22 -1.05 3.70 -8.70
C GLU A 22 0.45 3.57 -8.87
N ARG A 23 1.11 4.66 -9.24
CA ARG A 23 2.57 4.68 -9.37
C ARG A 23 3.26 4.40 -8.05
N PHE A 24 2.73 4.94 -6.94
CA PHE A 24 3.29 4.72 -5.62
C PHE A 24 3.21 3.25 -5.22
N ILE A 25 2.02 2.65 -5.24
CA ILE A 25 1.82 1.28 -4.76
C ILE A 25 2.51 0.26 -5.67
N ASN A 26 2.54 0.49 -6.99
CA ASN A 26 3.29 -0.35 -7.92
C ASN A 26 4.78 -0.38 -7.61
N ARG A 27 5.37 0.77 -7.26
CA ARG A 27 6.78 0.80 -6.86
C ARG A 27 7.03 0.00 -5.58
N GLN A 28 6.13 0.09 -4.61
CA GLN A 28 6.25 -0.69 -3.38
C GLN A 28 6.26 -2.19 -3.67
N ILE A 29 5.32 -2.66 -4.50
CA ILE A 29 5.19 -4.07 -4.84
C ILE A 29 6.36 -4.55 -5.71
N THR A 30 6.75 -3.79 -6.73
CA THR A 30 7.80 -4.20 -7.67
C THR A 30 9.19 -4.15 -7.08
N PHE A 31 9.54 -3.10 -6.33
CA PHE A 31 10.92 -2.93 -5.88
C PHE A 31 11.19 -3.49 -4.49
N HIS A 32 10.20 -3.51 -3.60
CA HIS A 32 10.39 -3.96 -2.22
C HIS A 32 9.84 -5.36 -1.95
N LEU A 33 8.79 -5.77 -2.66
CA LEU A 33 8.27 -7.15 -2.59
C LEU A 33 8.79 -8.02 -3.76
N GLN A 34 9.45 -7.42 -4.74
CA GLN A 34 9.96 -8.11 -5.95
C GLN A 34 8.86 -8.89 -6.69
N LYS A 35 7.63 -8.35 -6.69
CA LYS A 35 6.44 -8.97 -7.29
C LYS A 35 5.82 -8.08 -8.36
N LYS A 36 5.04 -8.71 -9.25
CA LYS A 36 4.11 -7.96 -10.10
C LYS A 36 2.87 -7.60 -9.29
N PRO A 37 2.25 -6.42 -9.50
CA PRO A 37 1.02 -6.02 -8.81
C PRO A 37 -0.09 -7.07 -8.89
N GLU A 38 -0.25 -7.74 -10.04
CA GLU A 38 -1.27 -8.78 -10.23
C GLU A 38 -1.07 -10.02 -9.33
N LEU A 39 0.16 -10.24 -8.85
CA LEU A 39 0.56 -11.38 -8.03
C LEU A 39 0.56 -11.06 -6.52
N LEU A 40 0.08 -9.88 -6.13
CA LEU A 40 0.02 -9.49 -4.72
C LEU A 40 -0.96 -10.40 -3.95
N ALA A 41 -0.45 -11.12 -2.95
CA ALA A 41 -1.24 -12.03 -2.12
C ALA A 41 -1.48 -11.46 -0.72
N LYS A 42 -2.40 -12.07 0.04
CA LYS A 42 -2.68 -11.65 1.42
C LYS A 42 -1.46 -11.83 2.34
N GLU A 43 -0.62 -12.84 2.06
CA GLU A 43 0.62 -13.06 2.81
C GLU A 43 1.61 -11.89 2.70
N ASP A 44 1.55 -11.09 1.63
CA ASP A 44 2.46 -9.98 1.38
C ASP A 44 2.07 -8.68 2.11
N ILE A 45 0.81 -8.59 2.57
CA ILE A 45 0.25 -7.37 3.15
C ILE A 45 1.05 -6.81 4.34
N PRO A 46 1.56 -7.63 5.29
CA PRO A 46 2.38 -7.11 6.37
C PRO A 46 3.65 -6.40 5.87
N GLN A 47 4.33 -6.98 4.88
CA GLN A 47 5.53 -6.39 4.32
C GLN A 47 5.21 -5.15 3.48
N LEU A 48 4.12 -5.18 2.71
CA LEU A 48 3.65 -4.00 1.98
C LEU A 48 3.32 -2.83 2.92
N ALA A 49 2.63 -3.09 4.03
CA ALA A 49 2.28 -2.07 5.01
C ALA A 49 3.51 -1.38 5.60
N GLU A 50 4.59 -2.13 5.85
CA GLU A 50 5.85 -1.58 6.35
C GLU A 50 6.53 -0.67 5.32
N TRP A 51 6.62 -1.10 4.05
CA TRP A 51 7.21 -0.28 3.00
C TRP A 51 6.39 0.96 2.66
N VAL A 52 5.06 0.86 2.73
CA VAL A 52 4.16 2.00 2.66
C VAL A 52 4.46 2.99 3.78
N LYS A 53 4.58 2.52 5.03
CA LYS A 53 4.90 3.35 6.20
C LYS A 53 6.22 4.10 6.03
N VAL A 54 7.29 3.37 5.67
CA VAL A 54 8.63 3.96 5.47
C VAL A 54 8.58 5.01 4.34
N SER A 55 7.98 4.67 3.21
CA SER A 55 7.94 5.55 2.04
C SER A 55 7.13 6.81 2.28
N ILE A 56 5.97 6.71 2.95
CA ILE A 56 5.11 7.87 3.20
C ILE A 56 5.67 8.79 4.29
N ALA A 57 6.34 8.23 5.31
CA ALA A 57 6.96 8.99 6.39
C ALA A 57 8.11 9.90 5.91
N ILE A 58 8.68 9.62 4.73
CA ILE A 58 9.68 10.50 4.09
C ILE A 58 9.02 11.73 3.44
N LEU A 59 7.73 11.63 3.09
CA LEU A 59 7.03 12.65 2.33
C LEU A 59 6.20 13.62 3.19
N THR A 60 6.00 13.31 4.47
CA THR A 60 5.15 14.10 5.37
C THR A 60 5.53 13.92 6.84
N GLU A 61 5.35 14.97 7.63
CA GLU A 61 5.49 14.92 9.10
C GLU A 61 4.18 14.53 9.81
N ASP A 62 3.08 14.39 9.07
CA ASP A 62 1.78 13.96 9.62
C ASP A 62 1.79 12.48 10.01
N LYS A 63 2.29 12.21 11.21
CA LYS A 63 2.40 10.86 11.79
C LYS A 63 1.04 10.17 11.91
N GLN A 64 -0.04 10.92 12.13
CA GLN A 64 -1.37 10.35 12.26
C GLN A 64 -1.87 9.81 10.93
N MET A 65 -1.64 10.56 9.84
CA MET A 65 -1.95 10.10 8.49
C MET A 65 -1.13 8.87 8.12
N VAL A 66 0.18 8.86 8.40
CA VAL A 66 1.05 7.69 8.16
C VAL A 66 0.50 6.45 8.88
N ASP A 67 0.20 6.57 10.17
CA ASP A 67 -0.31 5.46 10.97
C ASP A 67 -1.67 4.96 10.49
N ASP A 68 -2.58 5.86 10.13
CA ASP A 68 -3.91 5.49 9.61
C ASP A 68 -3.79 4.77 8.26
N PHE A 69 -2.98 5.31 7.34
CA PHE A 69 -2.74 4.70 6.03
C PHE A 69 -2.16 3.28 6.19
N THR A 70 -1.10 3.11 6.99
CA THR A 70 -0.49 1.80 7.25
C THR A 70 -1.49 0.82 7.88
N LYS A 71 -2.28 1.26 8.87
CA LYS A 71 -3.30 0.41 9.51
C LYS A 71 -4.37 -0.06 8.51
N ARG A 72 -4.78 0.79 7.57
CA ARG A 72 -5.76 0.42 6.54
C ARG A 72 -5.20 -0.60 5.58
N ILE A 73 -3.94 -0.46 5.14
CA ILE A 73 -3.29 -1.49 4.32
C ILE A 73 -3.20 -2.82 5.09
N LEU A 74 -2.79 -2.79 6.36
CA LEU A 74 -2.65 -4.00 7.17
C LEU A 74 -3.97 -4.78 7.36
N LYS A 75 -5.13 -4.08 7.35
CA LYS A 75 -6.46 -4.71 7.43
C LYS A 75 -6.79 -5.60 6.23
N LEU A 76 -6.09 -5.45 5.09
CA LEU A 76 -6.27 -6.32 3.92
C LEU A 76 -5.81 -7.76 4.14
N LYS A 77 -5.09 -8.04 5.25
CA LYS A 77 -4.71 -9.40 5.65
C LYS A 77 -5.93 -10.26 6.00
N LYS A 78 -7.02 -9.65 6.47
CA LYS A 78 -8.20 -10.35 6.98
C LYS A 78 -9.04 -10.97 5.85
#